data_AF-A0A7S3RH67-F1
#
_entry.id   AF-A0A7S3RH67-F1
#
_cell.length_a   1.000
_cell.length_b   1.000
_cell.length_c   1.000
_cell.angle_alpha   90.00
_cell.angle_beta   90.00
_cell.angle_gamma   90.00
#
_symmetry.space_group_name_H-M   'P 1'
#
loop_
_entity.id
_entity.type
_entity.pdbx_description
1 polymer ?
#
loop_
_entity_poly.entity_id
_entity_poly.type
_entity_poly.pdbx_seq_one_letter_code
_entity_poly.pdbx_strand_id
1 'polypeptide(L)'
;ASRIALSARGGAQYDISDADIEAFYKETITGSGGDPGKGTTIAEMIVKYYYGEFTPQGFKRYSGMWKGPPPGAVGKRDITVAMGIFTEQLKKPTVVIKGGVGPSVDEMQKVVDDGKGWVWVAADMTPGGLAIGTYTSVPFGKRPLLVAKQGAVDEMLSKVNWNLMDKRIDTTMGGPQIKQR
;
A
#
# COMPACT_ATOMS: atom_id res chain seq x y z
N ALA A 1 23.63 17.93 -3.81
CA ALA A 1 22.50 17.67 -4.73
C ALA A 1 22.05 16.22 -4.54
N SER A 2 20.80 16.02 -4.13
CA SER A 2 20.23 14.73 -3.72
C SER A 2 20.15 13.74 -4.89
N ARG A 3 20.45 12.46 -4.62
CA ARG A 3 20.51 11.33 -5.59
C ARG A 3 19.20 11.04 -6.34
N ILE A 4 18.15 11.82 -6.12
CA ILE A 4 16.83 11.66 -6.74
C ILE A 4 16.80 12.23 -8.18
N ALA A 5 17.77 13.08 -8.56
CA ALA A 5 17.77 13.75 -9.86
C ALA A 5 18.50 13.00 -11.01
N LEU A 6 19.03 11.79 -10.81
CA LEU A 6 19.98 11.18 -11.76
C LEU A 6 19.51 9.93 -12.52
N SER A 7 18.20 9.72 -12.71
CA SER A 7 17.71 8.59 -13.54
C SER A 7 16.92 9.02 -14.78
N ALA A 8 17.36 10.12 -15.40
CA ALA A 8 16.93 10.55 -16.74
C ALA A 8 18.13 10.54 -17.69
N ARG A 9 18.59 9.35 -18.09
CA ARG A 9 19.40 9.13 -19.30
C ARG A 9 19.54 7.63 -19.62
N GLY A 10 18.76 7.18 -20.60
CA GLY A 10 19.09 6.06 -21.51
C GLY A 10 19.17 4.64 -20.96
N GLY A 11 18.18 3.80 -21.32
CA GLY A 11 18.47 2.43 -21.77
C GLY A 11 18.62 1.31 -20.73
N ALA A 12 18.00 1.38 -19.55
CA ALA A 12 17.79 0.21 -18.70
C ALA A 12 16.29 0.00 -18.45
N GLN A 13 15.80 -1.15 -18.88
CA GLN A 13 14.45 -1.65 -18.63
C GLN A 13 14.23 -1.68 -17.11
N TYR A 14 13.31 -0.84 -16.61
CA TYR A 14 13.15 -0.59 -15.18
C TYR A 14 12.64 -1.83 -14.44
N ASP A 15 13.59 -2.58 -13.89
CA ASP A 15 13.37 -3.63 -12.91
C ASP A 15 13.59 -3.05 -11.51
N ILE A 16 12.78 -3.44 -10.52
CA ILE A 16 12.94 -2.99 -9.13
C ILE A 16 13.77 -4.05 -8.41
N SER A 17 15.01 -3.70 -8.11
CA SER A 17 15.95 -4.61 -7.45
C SER A 17 15.58 -4.80 -5.98
N ASP A 18 16.05 -5.90 -5.37
CA ASP A 18 15.83 -6.14 -3.94
C ASP A 18 16.48 -5.05 -3.07
N ALA A 19 17.56 -4.44 -3.55
CA ALA A 19 18.19 -3.30 -2.89
C ALA A 19 17.29 -2.05 -2.89
N ASP A 20 16.53 -1.82 -3.97
CA ASP A 20 15.57 -0.73 -4.05
C ASP A 20 14.38 -0.96 -3.11
N ILE A 21 13.88 -2.21 -3.04
CA ILE A 21 12.83 -2.59 -2.10
C ILE A 21 13.30 -2.38 -0.65
N GLU A 22 14.53 -2.81 -0.34
CA GLU A 22 15.08 -2.62 1.00
C GLU A 22 15.35 -1.16 1.34
N ALA A 23 15.76 -0.34 0.36
CA ALA A 23 15.87 1.11 0.56
C ALA A 23 14.50 1.73 0.87
N PHE A 24 13.46 1.34 0.12
CA PHE A 24 12.10 1.79 0.35
C PHE A 24 11.55 1.34 1.72
N TYR A 25 11.85 0.11 2.13
CA TYR A 25 11.53 -0.42 3.46
C TYR A 25 12.20 0.42 4.56
N LYS A 26 13.50 0.68 4.44
CA LYS A 26 14.25 1.50 5.42
C LYS A 26 13.64 2.89 5.58
N GLU A 27 13.21 3.53 4.50
CA GLU A 27 12.49 4.81 4.58
C GLU A 27 11.14 4.68 5.28
N THR A 28 10.43 3.58 5.04
CA THR A 28 9.12 3.29 5.64
C THR A 28 9.20 3.21 7.16
N ILE A 29 10.28 2.65 7.73
CA ILE A 29 10.46 2.43 9.17
C ILE A 29 11.24 3.55 9.90
N THR A 30 11.09 4.80 9.44
CA THR A 30 11.75 5.99 10.05
C THR A 30 10.89 6.74 11.06
N GLY A 31 9.70 6.24 11.39
CA GLY A 31 8.70 6.90 12.21
C GLY A 31 8.59 6.35 13.63
N SER A 32 7.54 6.77 14.32
CA SER A 32 7.20 6.35 15.68
C SER A 32 6.34 5.08 15.75
N GLY A 33 5.87 4.57 14.61
CA GLY A 33 4.95 3.45 14.56
C GLY A 33 3.55 3.74 15.10
N GLY A 34 2.82 2.67 15.38
CA GLY A 34 1.45 2.69 15.92
C GLY A 34 0.39 2.98 14.87
N ASP A 35 -0.75 3.50 15.30
CA ASP A 35 -1.87 3.85 14.42
C ASP A 35 -1.59 5.16 13.65
N PRO A 36 -2.05 5.31 12.40
CA PRO A 36 -2.00 6.59 11.70
C PRO A 36 -2.84 7.65 12.41
N GLY A 37 -2.43 8.91 12.28
CA GLY A 37 -3.13 10.04 12.91
C GLY A 37 -4.57 10.20 12.42
N LYS A 38 -5.52 10.46 13.33
CA LYS A 38 -6.91 10.75 12.94
C LYS A 38 -6.96 11.97 12.00
N GLY A 39 -7.72 11.86 10.92
CA GLY A 39 -7.95 12.94 9.97
C GLY A 39 -6.89 13.04 8.87
N THR A 40 -5.89 12.17 8.88
CA THR A 40 -4.98 12.03 7.74
C THR A 40 -5.62 11.22 6.61
N THR A 41 -5.16 11.45 5.38
CA THR A 41 -5.64 10.71 4.21
C THR A 41 -5.36 9.22 4.37
N ILE A 42 -4.17 8.84 4.87
CA ILE A 42 -3.83 7.42 5.07
C ILE A 42 -4.75 6.73 6.08
N ALA A 43 -5.13 7.39 7.18
CA ALA A 43 -6.04 6.82 8.18
C ALA A 43 -7.43 6.58 7.58
N GLU A 44 -7.96 7.56 6.84
CA GLU A 44 -9.23 7.45 6.13
C GLU A 44 -9.24 6.30 5.12
N MET A 45 -8.14 6.14 4.36
CA MET A 45 -8.01 5.08 3.36
C MET A 45 -7.91 3.69 4.00
N ILE A 46 -7.10 3.54 5.06
CA ILE A 46 -6.97 2.27 5.79
C ILE A 46 -8.32 1.86 6.38
N VAL A 47 -9.05 2.78 7.03
CA VAL A 47 -10.36 2.46 7.60
C VAL A 47 -11.35 2.07 6.52
N LYS A 48 -11.48 2.85 5.44
CA LYS A 48 -12.46 2.57 4.38
C LYS A 48 -12.18 1.28 3.62
N TYR A 49 -10.92 0.83 3.57
CA TYR A 49 -10.54 -0.42 2.90
C TYR A 49 -10.54 -1.64 3.82
N TYR A 50 -10.04 -1.53 5.06
CA TYR A 50 -9.80 -2.70 5.91
C TYR A 50 -10.83 -2.91 7.03
N TYR A 51 -11.70 -1.95 7.33
CA TYR A 51 -12.69 -2.12 8.41
C TYR A 51 -13.81 -3.14 8.07
N GLY A 52 -13.96 -3.51 6.79
CA GLY A 52 -14.94 -4.52 6.39
C GLY A 52 -14.52 -5.95 6.75
N GLU A 53 -15.21 -6.92 6.15
CA GLU A 53 -14.99 -8.34 6.40
C GLU A 53 -14.36 -8.99 5.16
N PHE A 54 -13.21 -9.63 5.34
CA PHE A 54 -12.56 -10.42 4.29
C PHE A 54 -13.09 -11.85 4.34
N THR A 55 -13.91 -12.22 3.37
CA THR A 55 -14.52 -13.56 3.26
C THR A 55 -13.90 -14.34 2.11
N PRO A 56 -14.04 -15.68 2.07
CA PRO A 56 -13.62 -16.48 0.91
C PRO A 56 -14.26 -16.05 -0.41
N GLN A 57 -15.45 -15.44 -0.38
CA GLN A 57 -16.18 -14.94 -1.54
C GLN A 57 -15.77 -13.51 -1.94
N GLY A 58 -14.90 -12.86 -1.15
CA GLY A 58 -14.40 -11.51 -1.39
C GLY A 58 -14.58 -10.58 -0.19
N PHE A 59 -14.32 -9.29 -0.42
CA PHE A 59 -14.42 -8.26 0.62
C PHE A 59 -15.84 -7.70 0.74
N LYS A 60 -16.41 -7.80 1.94
CA LYS A 60 -17.69 -7.19 2.30
C LYS A 60 -17.43 -5.84 2.96
N ARG A 61 -17.80 -4.76 2.26
CA ARG A 61 -17.65 -3.39 2.77
C ARG A 61 -18.47 -3.18 4.03
N TYR A 62 -17.88 -2.46 4.99
CA TYR A 62 -18.63 -1.95 6.13
C TYR A 62 -19.69 -0.94 5.66
N SER A 63 -20.94 -1.14 6.08
CA SER A 63 -22.09 -0.31 5.73
C SER A 63 -22.66 0.48 6.91
N GLY A 64 -22.01 0.42 8.07
CA GLY A 64 -22.45 1.12 9.27
C GLY A 64 -21.96 2.57 9.33
N MET A 65 -22.30 3.24 10.44
CA MET A 65 -21.86 4.60 10.71
C MET A 65 -20.55 4.60 11.51
N TRP A 66 -19.56 5.36 11.04
CA TRP A 66 -18.29 5.57 11.73
C TRP A 66 -18.47 6.26 13.09
N LYS A 67 -17.56 6.01 14.03
CA LYS A 67 -17.68 6.37 15.45
C LYS A 67 -16.82 7.58 15.83
N GLY A 68 -16.37 8.38 14.86
CA GLY A 68 -15.65 9.62 15.11
C GLY A 68 -16.56 10.78 15.49
N PRO A 69 -15.99 11.85 16.08
CA PRO A 69 -16.58 13.18 16.04
C PRO A 69 -16.14 13.91 14.75
N PRO A 70 -17.06 14.56 14.00
CA PRO A 70 -18.52 14.51 14.16
C PRO A 70 -19.09 13.12 13.82
N PRO A 71 -20.29 12.76 14.32
CA PRO A 71 -20.91 11.46 14.03
C PRO A 71 -20.93 11.15 12.54
N GLY A 72 -20.53 9.93 12.17
CA GLY A 72 -20.37 9.52 10.78
C GLY A 72 -19.01 9.80 10.15
N ALA A 73 -18.09 10.50 10.85
CA ALA A 73 -16.69 10.60 10.45
C ALA A 73 -15.83 9.47 11.07
N VAL A 74 -14.68 9.17 10.47
CA VAL A 74 -13.73 8.20 11.01
C VAL A 74 -13.18 8.65 12.36
N GLY A 75 -13.30 7.77 13.37
CA GLY A 75 -12.81 7.98 14.73
C GLY A 75 -11.57 7.16 15.05
N LYS A 76 -10.93 7.46 16.18
CA LYS A 76 -9.78 6.69 16.69
C LYS A 76 -10.11 5.21 16.88
N ARG A 77 -11.31 4.90 17.40
CA ARG A 77 -11.78 3.51 17.54
C ARG A 77 -11.88 2.81 16.19
N ASP A 78 -12.30 3.54 15.15
CA ASP A 78 -12.43 2.96 13.83
C ASP A 78 -11.05 2.61 13.24
N ILE A 79 -10.09 3.52 13.44
CA ILE A 79 -8.69 3.34 13.05
C ILE A 79 -8.10 2.11 13.74
N THR A 80 -8.23 1.97 15.06
CA THR A 80 -7.65 0.83 15.78
C THR A 80 -8.20 -0.51 15.30
N VAL A 81 -9.52 -0.61 15.05
CA VAL A 81 -10.12 -1.84 14.50
C VAL A 81 -9.61 -2.12 13.09
N ALA A 82 -9.59 -1.10 12.21
CA ALA A 82 -9.07 -1.26 10.86
C ALA A 82 -7.59 -1.65 10.85
N MET A 83 -6.78 -1.11 11.78
CA MET A 83 -5.36 -1.44 11.93
C MET A 83 -5.14 -2.89 12.37
N GLY A 84 -6.03 -3.45 13.19
CA GLY A 84 -6.02 -4.87 13.52
C GLY A 84 -6.20 -5.73 12.26
N ILE A 85 -7.26 -5.48 11.49
CA ILE A 85 -7.55 -6.23 10.25
C ILE A 85 -6.47 -5.99 9.19
N PHE A 86 -6.00 -4.76 9.06
CA PHE A 86 -4.88 -4.37 8.20
C PHE A 86 -3.63 -5.21 8.50
N THR A 87 -3.26 -5.32 9.78
CA THR A 87 -2.11 -6.10 10.22
C THR A 87 -2.26 -7.57 9.85
N GLU A 88 -3.44 -8.15 10.08
CA GLU A 88 -3.73 -9.53 9.70
C GLU A 88 -3.64 -9.75 8.19
N GLN A 89 -4.22 -8.84 7.39
CA GLN A 89 -4.14 -8.91 5.94
C GLN A 89 -2.72 -8.70 5.41
N LEU A 90 -1.87 -7.91 6.07
CA LEU A 90 -0.47 -7.81 5.67
C LEU A 90 0.32 -9.09 5.98
N LYS A 91 0.05 -9.73 7.13
CA LYS A 91 0.72 -10.99 7.50
C LYS A 91 0.24 -12.15 6.63
N LYS A 92 -1.05 -12.20 6.34
CA LYS A 92 -1.69 -13.27 5.56
C LYS A 92 -2.72 -12.67 4.61
N PRO A 93 -2.27 -12.10 3.47
CA PRO A 93 -3.16 -11.52 2.49
C PRO A 93 -4.16 -12.56 1.98
N THR A 94 -5.46 -12.25 2.09
CA THR A 94 -6.53 -13.09 1.54
C THR A 94 -7.11 -12.52 0.24
N VAL A 95 -6.96 -11.21 0.04
CA VAL A 95 -7.32 -10.50 -1.18
C VAL A 95 -6.10 -9.70 -1.62
N VAL A 96 -5.43 -10.17 -2.67
CA VAL A 96 -4.26 -9.53 -3.27
C VAL A 96 -4.60 -8.98 -4.65
N ILE A 97 -4.16 -7.77 -4.92
CA ILE A 97 -4.21 -7.19 -6.27
C ILE A 97 -2.95 -7.66 -7.01
N LYS A 98 -3.14 -8.15 -8.24
CA LYS A 98 -2.01 -8.51 -9.10
C LYS A 98 -1.23 -7.26 -9.52
N GLY A 99 0.08 -7.27 -9.40
CA GLY A 99 0.97 -6.26 -9.96
C GLY A 99 0.93 -6.26 -11.49
N GLY A 100 1.03 -5.08 -12.10
CA GLY A 100 1.02 -4.92 -13.55
C GLY A 100 0.52 -3.55 -14.00
N VAL A 101 0.96 -3.12 -15.19
CA VAL A 101 0.91 -1.72 -15.63
C VAL A 101 -0.47 -1.36 -16.19
N GLY A 102 -1.40 -0.95 -15.33
CA GLY A 102 -2.65 -0.30 -15.76
C GLY A 102 -3.76 -1.23 -16.29
N PRO A 103 -4.95 -0.67 -16.56
CA PRO A 103 -6.15 -1.45 -16.89
C PRO A 103 -6.11 -2.13 -18.27
N SER A 104 -5.21 -1.71 -19.17
CA SER A 104 -5.11 -2.22 -20.55
C SER A 104 -4.05 -3.32 -20.73
N VAL A 105 -3.42 -3.78 -19.65
CA VAL A 105 -2.49 -4.92 -19.70
C VAL A 105 -3.26 -6.22 -19.52
N ASP A 106 -2.87 -7.20 -20.34
CA ASP A 106 -3.38 -8.57 -20.27
C ASP A 106 -3.28 -9.12 -18.84
N GLU A 107 -4.38 -9.64 -18.32
CA GLU A 107 -4.47 -10.25 -16.99
C GLU A 107 -3.49 -11.41 -16.79
N MET A 108 -3.09 -12.10 -17.86
CA MET A 108 -2.08 -13.17 -17.82
C MET A 108 -0.66 -12.65 -17.61
N GLN A 109 -0.41 -11.36 -17.87
CA GLN A 109 0.88 -10.72 -17.67
C GLN A 109 1.01 -10.09 -16.28
N LYS A 110 -0.07 -10.08 -15.50
CA LYS A 110 -0.05 -9.55 -14.13
C LYS A 110 0.47 -10.60 -13.15
N VAL A 111 1.34 -10.17 -12.26
CA VAL A 111 2.00 -11.04 -11.29
C VAL A 111 1.23 -10.98 -9.98
N VAL A 112 0.83 -12.14 -9.44
CA VAL A 112 0.17 -12.21 -8.12
C VAL A 112 1.23 -12.08 -7.02
N ASP A 113 2.31 -12.84 -7.11
CA ASP A 113 3.40 -12.92 -6.15
C ASP A 113 4.71 -13.02 -6.94
N ASP A 114 5.67 -12.15 -6.62
CA ASP A 114 6.99 -12.13 -7.27
C ASP A 114 8.02 -13.04 -6.56
N GLY A 115 7.60 -13.76 -5.52
CA GLY A 115 8.42 -14.69 -4.76
C GLY A 115 9.43 -14.01 -3.83
N LYS A 116 9.41 -12.67 -3.71
CA LYS A 116 10.40 -11.92 -2.93
C LYS A 116 10.04 -11.82 -1.44
N GLY A 117 8.84 -12.28 -1.04
CA GLY A 117 8.40 -12.32 0.37
C GLY A 117 8.02 -10.96 0.97
N TRP A 118 7.77 -9.97 0.12
CA TRP A 118 7.35 -8.63 0.50
C TRP A 118 5.84 -8.47 0.35
N VAL A 119 5.23 -7.80 1.32
CA VAL A 119 3.84 -7.33 1.22
C VAL A 119 3.85 -5.80 1.08
N TRP A 120 3.06 -5.31 0.15
CA TRP A 120 2.96 -3.89 -0.19
C TRP A 120 1.55 -3.39 0.03
N VAL A 121 1.46 -2.10 0.36
CA VAL A 121 0.22 -1.34 0.22
C VAL A 121 0.49 -0.23 -0.76
N ALA A 122 -0.32 -0.17 -1.81
CA ALA A 122 -0.23 0.88 -2.81
C ALA A 122 -1.59 1.50 -3.09
N ALA A 123 -1.59 2.80 -3.37
CA ALA A 123 -2.75 3.53 -3.84
C ALA A 123 -2.82 3.53 -5.37
N ASP A 124 -4.04 3.49 -5.89
CA ASP A 124 -4.34 3.57 -7.31
C ASP A 124 -5.51 4.52 -7.56
N MET A 125 -5.48 5.20 -8.70
CA MET A 125 -6.59 6.04 -9.13
C MET A 125 -7.53 5.19 -9.98
N THR A 126 -8.77 5.02 -9.51
CA THR A 126 -9.82 4.32 -10.23
C THR A 126 -10.91 5.31 -10.67
N PRO A 127 -11.85 4.94 -11.56
CA PRO A 127 -13.02 5.77 -11.85
C PRO A 127 -13.83 6.14 -10.60
N GLY A 128 -13.76 5.33 -9.53
CA GLY A 128 -14.38 5.60 -8.23
C GLY A 128 -13.53 6.46 -7.28
N GLY A 129 -12.41 7.02 -7.75
CA GLY A 129 -11.47 7.80 -6.95
C GLY A 129 -10.26 7.00 -6.49
N LEU A 130 -9.50 7.59 -5.56
CA LEU A 130 -8.29 7.03 -4.98
C LEU A 130 -8.65 5.87 -4.03
N ALA A 131 -8.07 4.69 -4.26
CA ALA A 131 -8.21 3.52 -3.40
C ALA A 131 -6.84 2.94 -3.06
N ILE A 132 -6.72 2.25 -1.92
CA ILE A 132 -5.55 1.41 -1.61
C ILE A 132 -5.84 -0.06 -1.89
N GLY A 133 -4.80 -0.88 -1.97
CA GLY A 133 -4.91 -2.32 -1.93
C GLY A 133 -3.61 -3.00 -1.48
N THR A 134 -3.72 -4.29 -1.20
CA THR A 134 -2.60 -5.15 -0.79
C THR A 134 -2.00 -5.86 -2.00
N TYR A 135 -0.67 -5.94 -2.07
CA TYR A 135 0.04 -6.62 -3.14
C TYR A 135 1.15 -7.50 -2.56
N THR A 136 1.37 -8.66 -3.17
CA THR A 136 2.50 -9.57 -2.88
C THR A 136 3.55 -9.55 -4.00
N SER A 137 3.38 -8.66 -4.97
CA SER A 137 4.36 -8.33 -6.01
C SER A 137 4.60 -6.83 -6.02
N VAL A 138 5.74 -6.38 -6.55
CA VAL A 138 6.00 -4.95 -6.78
C VAL A 138 4.82 -4.26 -7.50
N PRO A 139 4.22 -3.19 -6.92
CA PRO A 139 3.02 -2.56 -7.45
C PRO A 139 3.36 -1.52 -8.54
N PHE A 140 3.89 -1.99 -9.67
CA PHE A 140 4.29 -1.14 -10.80
C PHE A 140 3.14 -0.27 -11.34
N GLY A 141 3.44 1.00 -11.63
CA GLY A 141 2.48 1.97 -12.13
C GLY A 141 1.45 2.43 -11.08
N LYS A 142 1.63 2.04 -9.81
CA LYS A 142 0.81 2.45 -8.67
C LYS A 142 1.61 3.36 -7.74
N ARG A 143 0.98 3.84 -6.66
CA ARG A 143 1.61 4.70 -5.65
C ARG A 143 1.94 3.85 -4.41
N PRO A 144 3.12 3.24 -4.30
CA PRO A 144 3.46 2.46 -3.12
C PRO A 144 3.53 3.38 -1.91
N LEU A 145 2.77 3.00 -0.89
CA LEU A 145 2.73 3.73 0.37
C LEU A 145 3.75 3.11 1.30
N LEU A 146 3.62 1.82 1.60
CA LEU A 146 4.52 1.07 2.47
C LEU A 146 4.82 -0.33 1.92
N VAL A 147 5.91 -0.90 2.46
CA VAL A 147 6.31 -2.29 2.26
C VAL A 147 6.74 -2.89 3.60
N ALA A 148 6.51 -4.19 3.78
CA ALA A 148 7.05 -4.96 4.90
C ALA A 148 7.45 -6.36 4.45
N LYS A 149 8.42 -6.98 5.11
CA LYS A 149 8.58 -8.44 4.99
C LYS A 149 7.36 -9.08 5.64
N GLN A 150 6.76 -10.05 4.97
CA GLN A 150 5.50 -10.65 5.43
C GLN A 150 5.63 -11.26 6.85
N GLY A 151 6.79 -11.84 7.17
CA GLY A 151 7.11 -12.36 8.51
C GLY A 151 7.50 -11.31 9.56
N ALA A 152 7.59 -10.02 9.20
CA ALA A 152 8.05 -8.94 10.08
C ALA A 152 7.12 -7.71 10.03
N VAL A 153 5.82 -7.91 9.77
CA VAL A 153 4.83 -6.82 9.70
C VAL A 153 4.74 -6.05 11.02
N ASP A 154 4.76 -6.73 12.17
CA ASP A 154 4.69 -6.06 13.47
C ASP A 154 5.91 -5.16 13.71
N GLU A 155 7.09 -5.60 13.29
CA GLU A 155 8.30 -4.79 13.38
C GLU A 155 8.16 -3.51 12.55
N MET A 156 7.69 -3.64 11.30
CA MET A 156 7.42 -2.49 10.45
C MET A 156 6.42 -1.53 11.10
N LEU A 157 5.30 -2.02 11.62
CA LEU A 157 4.26 -1.21 12.25
C LEU A 157 4.72 -0.53 13.55
N SER A 158 5.70 -1.11 14.24
CA SER A 158 6.31 -0.47 15.42
C SER A 158 7.16 0.76 15.08
N LYS A 159 7.50 0.96 13.80
CA LYS A 159 8.43 2.01 13.33
C LYS A 159 7.91 2.79 12.12
N VAL A 160 6.72 2.49 11.62
CA VAL A 160 6.22 3.07 10.37
C VAL A 160 6.09 4.59 10.46
N ASN A 161 6.48 5.27 9.38
CA ASN A 161 6.40 6.72 9.23
C ASN A 161 5.12 7.13 8.48
N TRP A 162 4.01 7.28 9.21
CA TRP A 162 2.72 7.65 8.62
C TRP A 162 2.73 9.00 7.89
N ASN A 163 3.51 9.97 8.36
CA ASN A 163 3.66 11.27 7.69
C ASN A 163 4.33 11.14 6.32
N LEU A 164 5.23 10.18 6.15
CA LEU A 164 5.82 9.87 4.85
C LEU A 164 4.79 9.20 3.93
N MET A 165 3.92 8.35 4.46
CA MET A 165 2.89 7.67 3.66
C MET A 165 1.91 8.66 3.04
N ASP A 166 1.47 9.66 3.80
CA ASP A 166 0.60 10.73 3.27
C ASP A 166 1.26 11.49 2.12
N LYS A 167 2.58 11.71 2.17
CA LYS A 167 3.33 12.35 1.06
C LYS A 167 3.47 11.43 -0.16
N ARG A 168 3.54 10.12 0.04
CA ARG A 168 3.68 9.12 -1.04
C ARG A 168 2.40 8.96 -1.86
N ILE A 169 1.24 9.43 -1.38
CA ILE A 169 -0.01 9.43 -2.14
C ILE A 169 0.10 10.18 -3.47
N ASP A 170 1.01 11.16 -3.58
CA ASP A 170 1.23 11.90 -4.84
C ASP A 170 2.37 11.33 -5.70
N THR A 171 3.00 10.22 -5.29
CA THR A 171 4.20 9.65 -5.95
C THR A 171 3.88 8.29 -6.57
N THR A 172 4.02 8.17 -7.90
CA THR A 172 3.81 6.90 -8.63
C THR A 172 5.14 6.17 -8.83
N MET A 173 5.17 4.87 -8.53
CA MET A 173 6.32 4.00 -8.76
C MET A 173 6.31 3.47 -10.18
N GLY A 174 7.28 3.94 -10.96
CA GLY A 174 7.36 3.62 -12.36
C GLY A 174 6.31 4.37 -13.19
N GLY A 175 6.72 4.93 -14.32
CA GLY A 175 5.78 5.55 -15.26
C GLY A 175 5.00 4.53 -16.10
N PRO A 176 4.07 4.99 -16.97
CA PRO A 176 3.36 4.13 -17.91
C PRO A 176 4.27 3.32 -18.86
N GLN A 177 5.55 3.67 -18.95
CA GLN A 177 6.56 3.03 -19.79
C GLN A 177 7.31 1.83 -19.16
N ILE A 178 7.06 1.49 -17.90
CA ILE A 178 7.79 0.42 -17.17
C ILE A 178 7.15 -0.93 -17.47
N LYS A 179 7.94 -2.00 -17.67
CA LYS A 179 7.43 -3.37 -17.88
C LYS A 179 7.88 -4.28 -16.74
N GLN A 180 6.93 -4.93 -16.08
CA GLN A 180 7.17 -6.03 -15.14
C GLN A 180 7.57 -7.27 -15.95
N ARG A 181 8.63 -7.97 -15.53
CA ARG A 181 9.05 -9.24 -16.13
C ARG A 181 8.61 -10.41 -15.27
#